data_AF-A0A959P8J2-F1
#
_entry.id   AF-A0A959P8J2-F1
#
_cell.length_a   1.000
_cell.length_b   1.000
_cell.length_c   1.000
_cell.angle_alpha   90.00
_cell.angle_beta   90.00
_cell.angle_gamma   90.00
#
_symmetry.space_group_name_H-M   'P 1'
#
loop_
_entity.id
_entity.type
_entity.pdbx_description
1 polymer ?
#
loop_
_entity_poly.entity_id
_entity_poly.type
_entity_poly.pdbx_seq_one_letter_code
_entity_poly.pdbx_strand_id
1 'polypeptide(L)'
;ILVSDQDGCTQVINVTIGGPTEVQVQVSSDVNQVCIGQSAVLSANVVGGTPPYGTYLWTANPADPSLIPNATSPTVMPEVSTTYTLVVTDANGCTSAPKNVTIEVLPPLSLDVLRPLLSPDTSICPYDTATIDLIIGGGDGNYNVFLLPDVVNPITLPIDTQPTVTTTFDFMVTDGCTTPPAFA
;
A
#
# COMPACT_ATOMS: atom_id res chain seq x y z
N ILE A 1 -34.57 33.63 -29.83
CA ILE A 1 -35.69 33.98 -30.75
C ILE A 1 -35.57 35.48 -31.01
N LEU A 2 -35.51 35.90 -32.26
CA LEU A 2 -35.49 37.32 -32.64
C LEU A 2 -36.91 37.74 -32.99
N VAL A 3 -37.39 38.81 -32.38
CA VAL A 3 -38.67 39.43 -32.70
C VAL A 3 -38.38 40.85 -33.20
N SER A 4 -38.84 41.17 -34.41
CA SER A 4 -38.70 42.49 -35.03
C SER A 4 -40.08 43.05 -35.38
N ASP A 5 -40.34 44.31 -35.05
CA ASP A 5 -41.53 45.02 -35.52
C ASP A 5 -41.32 45.64 -36.91
N GLN A 6 -42.38 46.26 -37.45
CA GLN A 6 -42.37 46.91 -38.78
C GLN A 6 -41.52 48.19 -38.82
N ASP A 7 -41.09 48.70 -37.66
CA ASP A 7 -40.25 49.88 -37.49
C ASP A 7 -38.76 49.53 -37.24
N GLY A 8 -38.40 48.24 -37.31
CA GLY A 8 -37.02 47.77 -37.27
C GLY A 8 -36.41 47.64 -35.87
N CYS A 9 -37.21 47.74 -34.81
CA CYS A 9 -36.73 47.46 -33.45
C CYS A 9 -36.62 45.95 -33.24
N THR A 10 -35.42 45.48 -32.90
CA THR A 10 -35.15 44.09 -32.54
C THR A 10 -34.88 43.98 -31.04
N GLN A 11 -35.62 43.11 -30.36
CA GLN A 11 -35.26 42.70 -29.00
C GLN A 11 -34.54 41.35 -29.04
N VAL A 12 -33.39 41.30 -28.35
CA VAL A 12 -32.63 40.07 -28.15
C VAL A 12 -32.82 39.61 -26.71
N ILE A 13 -33.52 38.48 -26.55
CA ILE A 13 -33.60 37.79 -25.27
C ILE A 13 -32.43 36.82 -25.19
N ASN A 14 -31.50 37.08 -24.28
CA ASN A 14 -30.46 36.13 -23.91
C ASN A 14 -30.99 35.23 -22.80
N VAL A 15 -31.13 33.93 -23.08
CA VAL A 15 -31.41 32.91 -22.05
C VAL A 15 -30.09 32.21 -21.75
N THR A 16 -29.56 32.39 -20.54
CA THR A 16 -28.41 31.63 -20.06
C THR A 16 -28.90 30.42 -19.28
N ILE A 17 -28.61 29.23 -19.79
CA ILE A 17 -28.78 27.98 -19.05
C ILE A 17 -27.43 27.69 -18.40
N GLY A 18 -27.35 27.85 -17.07
CA GLY A 18 -26.18 27.41 -16.31
C GLY A 18 -26.12 25.88 -16.30
N GLY A 19 -24.96 25.32 -16.64
CA GLY A 19 -24.71 23.88 -16.48
C GLY A 19 -24.61 23.50 -14.99
N PRO A 20 -24.87 22.23 -14.64
CA PRO A 20 -24.63 21.74 -13.28
C PRO A 20 -23.15 21.92 -12.91
N THR A 21 -22.87 22.23 -11.65
CA THR A 21 -21.49 22.23 -11.14
C THR A 21 -20.95 20.82 -11.22
N GLU A 22 -19.75 20.63 -11.77
CA GLU A 22 -19.13 19.31 -11.89
C GLU A 22 -18.97 18.65 -10.52
N VAL A 23 -19.19 17.33 -10.46
CA VAL A 23 -18.92 16.53 -9.25
C VAL A 23 -17.41 16.35 -9.12
N GLN A 24 -16.83 16.96 -8.09
CA GLN A 24 -15.41 16.85 -7.76
C GLN A 24 -15.24 15.95 -6.55
N VAL A 25 -14.28 15.03 -6.64
CA VAL A 25 -14.00 14.06 -5.58
C VAL A 25 -12.54 14.18 -5.16
N GLN A 26 -12.31 14.09 -3.86
CA GLN A 26 -11.00 13.90 -3.26
C GLN A 26 -11.03 12.58 -2.51
N VAL A 27 -10.01 11.76 -2.71
CA VAL A 27 -9.83 10.49 -2.01
C VAL A 27 -8.56 10.55 -1.18
N SER A 28 -8.60 9.94 -0.01
CA SER A 28 -7.46 9.80 0.89
C SER A 28 -7.54 8.48 1.64
N SER A 29 -6.47 8.12 2.33
CA SER A 29 -6.44 7.03 3.29
C SER A 29 -5.87 7.52 4.61
N ASP A 30 -6.14 6.78 5.68
CA ASP A 30 -5.54 7.00 7.01
C ASP A 30 -4.05 6.63 7.04
N VAL A 31 -3.68 5.58 6.30
CA VAL A 31 -2.30 5.13 6.07
C VAL A 31 -2.08 4.88 4.58
N ASN A 32 -0.85 5.09 4.12
CA ASN A 32 -0.47 4.87 2.70
C ASN A 32 0.31 3.56 2.50
N GLN A 33 0.80 2.98 3.59
CA GLN A 33 1.60 1.77 3.59
C GLN A 33 1.14 0.88 4.75
N VAL A 34 1.01 -0.42 4.47
CA VAL A 34 0.56 -1.42 5.44
C VAL A 34 1.42 -2.68 5.34
N CYS A 35 1.53 -3.41 6.45
CA CYS A 35 2.06 -4.77 6.42
C CYS A 35 1.03 -5.73 5.81
N ILE A 36 1.49 -6.89 5.33
CA ILE A 36 0.60 -7.94 4.83
C ILE A 36 -0.44 -8.30 5.91
N GLY A 37 -1.72 -8.26 5.53
CA GLY A 37 -2.84 -8.58 6.42
C GLY A 37 -3.27 -7.46 7.37
N GLN A 38 -2.68 -6.26 7.28
CA GLN A 38 -3.16 -5.07 7.97
C GLN A 38 -4.18 -4.31 7.11
N SER A 39 -5.06 -3.55 7.77
CA SER A 39 -6.11 -2.79 7.11
C SER A 39 -5.78 -1.31 6.96
N ALA A 40 -6.36 -0.66 5.94
CA ALA A 40 -6.42 0.78 5.78
C ALA A 40 -7.87 1.25 5.63
N VAL A 41 -8.18 2.48 6.02
CA VAL A 41 -9.49 3.11 5.85
C VAL A 41 -9.41 4.15 4.74
N LEU A 42 -10.17 3.94 3.66
CA LEU A 42 -10.30 4.93 2.60
C LEU A 42 -11.35 5.98 2.97
N SER A 43 -11.14 7.22 2.56
CA SER A 43 -12.04 8.34 2.79
C SER A 43 -12.29 9.09 1.49
N ALA A 44 -13.50 9.62 1.33
CA ALA A 44 -13.89 10.43 0.19
C ALA A 44 -14.54 11.74 0.64
N ASN A 45 -14.11 12.85 0.03
CA ASN A 45 -14.77 14.14 0.13
C ASN A 45 -15.30 14.54 -1.24
N VAL A 46 -16.60 14.83 -1.32
CA VAL A 46 -17.29 15.18 -2.56
C VAL A 46 -17.77 16.62 -2.47
N VAL A 47 -17.50 17.41 -3.50
CA VAL A 47 -17.97 18.80 -3.64
C VAL A 47 -18.53 19.03 -5.04
N GLY A 48 -19.41 20.02 -5.18
CA GLY A 48 -20.13 20.26 -6.45
C GLY A 48 -21.25 19.23 -6.69
N GLY A 49 -21.77 19.18 -7.91
CA GLY A 49 -22.94 18.37 -8.26
C GLY A 49 -24.22 18.78 -7.54
N THR A 50 -25.23 17.91 -7.62
CA THR A 50 -26.52 18.05 -6.92
C THR A 50 -26.67 16.96 -5.86
N PRO A 51 -26.55 17.29 -4.56
CA PRO A 51 -26.84 16.36 -3.48
C PRO A 51 -28.31 15.89 -3.47
N PRO A 52 -28.62 14.68 -2.97
CA PRO A 52 -27.71 13.69 -2.40
C PRO A 52 -26.88 12.95 -3.47
N TYR A 53 -25.71 12.44 -3.11
CA TYR A 53 -24.89 11.60 -4.00
C TYR A 53 -25.45 10.17 -4.03
N GLY A 54 -25.91 9.73 -5.20
CA GLY A 54 -26.66 8.49 -5.38
C GLY A 54 -25.83 7.23 -5.17
N THR A 55 -24.55 7.24 -5.55
CA THR A 55 -23.66 6.07 -5.42
C THR A 55 -22.20 6.48 -5.29
N TYR A 56 -21.49 5.84 -4.35
CA TYR A 56 -20.03 5.75 -4.34
C TYR A 56 -19.69 4.43 -5.02
N LEU A 57 -18.84 4.43 -6.03
CA LEU A 57 -18.39 3.22 -6.71
C LEU A 57 -16.87 3.10 -6.59
N TRP A 58 -16.43 2.31 -5.63
CA TRP A 58 -15.04 1.92 -5.48
C TRP A 58 -14.73 0.67 -6.30
N THR A 59 -13.58 0.70 -6.98
CA THR A 59 -12.97 -0.45 -7.64
C THR A 59 -11.52 -0.57 -7.21
N ALA A 60 -10.95 -1.77 -7.29
CA ALA A 60 -9.56 -2.05 -6.91
C ALA A 60 -8.81 -2.70 -8.07
N ASN A 61 -7.54 -2.33 -8.23
CA ASN A 61 -6.60 -3.01 -9.12
C ASN A 61 -5.23 -3.17 -8.42
N PRO A 62 -4.76 -4.41 -8.17
CA PRO A 62 -5.46 -5.69 -8.36
C PRO A 62 -6.78 -5.82 -7.58
N ALA A 63 -7.57 -6.86 -7.86
CA ALA A 63 -8.83 -7.06 -7.16
C ALA A 63 -8.58 -7.33 -5.66
N ASP A 64 -9.30 -6.60 -4.80
CA ASP A 64 -9.26 -6.75 -3.35
C ASP A 64 -10.61 -7.32 -2.86
N PRO A 65 -10.66 -8.57 -2.34
CA PRO A 65 -11.88 -9.19 -1.83
C PRO A 65 -12.48 -8.50 -0.60
N SER A 66 -11.69 -7.70 0.13
CA SER A 66 -12.15 -6.99 1.32
C SER A 66 -12.89 -5.68 0.99
N LEU A 67 -12.72 -5.16 -0.23
CA LEU A 67 -13.34 -3.92 -0.65
C LEU A 67 -14.87 -4.03 -0.69
N ILE A 68 -15.55 -3.06 -0.05
CA ILE A 68 -16.99 -2.85 -0.16
C ILE A 68 -17.25 -1.70 -1.15
N PRO A 69 -17.69 -1.97 -2.40
CA PRO A 69 -17.71 -0.97 -3.47
C PRO A 69 -18.57 0.26 -3.21
N ASN A 70 -19.64 0.13 -2.42
CA ASN A 70 -20.65 1.18 -2.22
C ASN A 70 -20.53 1.92 -0.88
N ALA A 71 -19.44 1.71 -0.14
CA ALA A 71 -19.21 2.39 1.13
C ALA A 71 -18.67 3.81 0.92
N THR A 72 -19.07 4.74 1.80
CA THR A 72 -18.50 6.10 1.83
C THR A 72 -17.06 6.12 2.34
N SER A 73 -16.74 5.20 3.27
CA SER A 73 -15.41 5.01 3.85
C SER A 73 -15.14 3.52 4.05
N PRO A 74 -14.76 2.78 2.99
CA PRO A 74 -14.47 1.35 3.10
C PRO A 74 -13.17 1.12 3.88
N THR A 75 -13.20 0.12 4.77
CA THR A 75 -11.98 -0.51 5.29
C THR A 75 -11.53 -1.58 4.30
N VAL A 76 -10.26 -1.54 3.93
CA VAL A 76 -9.63 -2.45 2.96
C VAL A 76 -8.45 -3.16 3.60
N MET A 77 -8.15 -4.38 3.17
CA MET A 77 -7.07 -5.22 3.67
C MET A 77 -6.36 -5.89 2.48
N PRO A 78 -5.64 -5.11 1.66
CA PRO A 78 -4.98 -5.64 0.47
C PRO A 78 -3.83 -6.58 0.85
N GLU A 79 -3.67 -7.69 0.10
CA GLU A 79 -2.52 -8.62 0.23
C GLU A 79 -1.30 -8.18 -0.59
N VAL A 80 -1.52 -7.32 -1.58
CA VAL A 80 -0.50 -6.74 -2.46
C VAL A 80 -0.79 -5.27 -2.68
N SER A 81 0.22 -4.46 -3.03
CA SER A 81 0.02 -3.03 -3.31
C SER A 81 -1.12 -2.82 -4.31
N THR A 82 -2.15 -2.10 -3.89
CA THR A 82 -3.43 -2.03 -4.59
C THR A 82 -3.85 -0.58 -4.78
N THR A 83 -4.32 -0.25 -5.98
CA THR A 83 -4.87 1.07 -6.29
C THR A 83 -6.39 1.01 -6.28
N TYR A 84 -7.00 1.84 -5.45
CA TYR A 84 -8.45 2.00 -5.34
C TYR A 84 -8.89 3.22 -6.14
N THR A 85 -9.93 3.05 -6.94
CA THR A 85 -10.50 4.10 -7.79
C THR A 85 -11.95 4.33 -7.39
N LEU A 86 -12.30 5.59 -7.10
CA LEU A 86 -13.65 6.03 -6.80
C LEU A 86 -14.25 6.82 -7.96
N VAL A 87 -15.50 6.50 -8.29
CA VAL A 87 -16.40 7.33 -9.10
C VAL A 87 -17.66 7.62 -8.28
N VAL A 88 -18.09 8.87 -8.23
CA VAL A 88 -19.32 9.28 -7.54
C VAL A 88 -20.35 9.80 -8.52
N THR A 89 -21.60 9.39 -8.35
CA THR A 89 -22.75 9.85 -9.13
C THR A 89 -23.66 10.72 -8.27
N ASP A 90 -24.05 11.90 -8.75
CA ASP A 90 -24.99 12.79 -8.05
C ASP A 90 -26.47 12.44 -8.31
N ALA A 91 -27.40 13.19 -7.69
CA ALA A 91 -28.85 12.94 -7.83
C ALA A 91 -29.39 13.14 -9.26
N ASN A 92 -28.68 13.92 -10.09
CA ASN A 92 -29.05 14.19 -11.49
C ASN A 92 -28.38 13.22 -12.47
N GLY A 93 -27.60 12.25 -11.97
CA GLY A 93 -26.89 11.27 -12.78
C GLY A 93 -25.55 11.76 -13.33
N CYS A 94 -25.04 12.90 -12.88
CA CYS A 94 -23.71 13.37 -13.27
C CYS A 94 -22.63 12.59 -12.51
N THR A 95 -21.61 12.10 -13.22
CA THR A 95 -20.50 11.32 -12.66
C THR A 95 -19.24 12.16 -12.52
N SER A 96 -18.50 11.98 -11.43
CA SER A 96 -17.16 12.55 -11.29
C SER A 96 -16.16 11.89 -12.24
N ALA A 97 -15.05 12.58 -12.51
CA ALA A 97 -13.84 11.91 -13.00
C ALA A 97 -13.37 10.86 -11.97
N PRO A 98 -12.77 9.73 -12.41
CA PRO A 98 -12.22 8.74 -11.51
C PRO A 98 -11.07 9.32 -10.67
N LYS A 99 -11.04 8.96 -9.38
CA LYS A 99 -10.01 9.40 -8.43
C LYS A 99 -9.39 8.22 -7.71
N ASN A 100 -8.07 8.26 -7.61
CA ASN A 100 -7.28 7.11 -7.18
C ASN A 100 -6.59 7.37 -5.86
N VAL A 101 -6.50 6.33 -5.03
CA VAL A 101 -5.64 6.25 -3.85
C VAL A 101 -4.94 4.90 -3.88
N THR A 102 -3.65 4.86 -3.57
CA THR A 102 -2.86 3.63 -3.59
C THR A 102 -2.44 3.28 -2.18
N ILE A 103 -2.66 2.02 -1.79
CA ILE A 103 -2.17 1.44 -0.55
C ILE A 103 -1.02 0.52 -0.91
N GLU A 104 0.18 0.83 -0.41
CA GLU A 104 1.36 0.01 -0.59
C GLU A 104 1.40 -1.11 0.46
N VAL A 105 1.56 -2.35 0.02
CA VAL A 105 1.74 -3.50 0.93
C VAL A 105 3.22 -3.86 0.95
N LEU A 106 3.80 -3.88 2.15
CA LEU A 106 5.20 -4.21 2.33
C LEU A 106 5.49 -5.65 1.86
N PRO A 107 6.62 -5.89 1.16
CA PRO A 107 7.01 -7.23 0.73
C PRO A 107 7.19 -8.20 1.92
N PRO A 108 7.01 -9.51 1.73
CA PRO A 108 7.21 -10.48 2.80
C PRO A 108 8.67 -10.49 3.27
N LEU A 109 8.87 -10.59 4.58
CA LEU A 109 10.20 -10.70 5.19
C LEU A 109 10.93 -11.95 4.68
N SER A 110 12.17 -11.79 4.24
CA SER A 110 13.04 -12.86 3.76
C SER A 110 14.40 -12.79 4.43
N LEU A 111 14.97 -13.98 4.68
CA LEU A 111 16.30 -14.14 5.24
C LEU A 111 17.08 -15.12 4.36
N ASP A 112 18.28 -14.73 3.96
CA ASP A 112 19.20 -15.58 3.22
C ASP A 112 20.64 -15.37 3.74
N VAL A 113 21.52 -16.33 3.51
CA VAL A 113 22.93 -16.23 3.90
C VAL A 113 23.69 -15.57 2.76
N LEU A 114 24.50 -14.53 3.05
CA LEU A 114 25.37 -13.93 2.05
C LEU A 114 26.48 -14.92 1.68
N ARG A 115 26.26 -15.74 0.64
CA ARG A 115 27.32 -16.57 0.05
C ARG A 115 28.18 -15.72 -0.89
N PRO A 116 29.52 -15.94 -0.98
CA PRO A 116 30.23 -17.11 -0.49
C PRO A 116 31.15 -16.79 0.71
N LEU A 117 31.21 -17.68 1.71
CA LEU A 117 32.47 -17.88 2.44
C LEU A 117 33.55 -17.99 1.36
N LEU A 118 34.69 -17.30 1.51
CA LEU A 118 35.79 -17.23 0.53
C LEU A 118 36.46 -18.59 0.20
N SER A 119 35.81 -19.71 0.47
CA SER A 119 36.09 -21.04 -0.06
C SER A 119 34.81 -21.89 0.06
N PRO A 120 34.48 -22.79 -0.90
CA PRO A 120 33.46 -23.81 -0.71
C PRO A 120 33.84 -24.86 0.37
N ASP A 121 34.95 -24.70 1.09
CA ASP A 121 35.30 -25.53 2.23
C ASP A 121 34.33 -25.31 3.37
N THR A 122 33.32 -26.17 3.45
CA THR A 122 32.51 -26.45 4.64
C THR A 122 33.33 -27.03 5.81
N SER A 123 34.64 -26.75 5.83
CA SER A 123 35.65 -27.27 6.75
C SER A 123 36.64 -26.15 7.07
N ILE A 124 36.30 -25.37 8.09
CA ILE A 124 37.19 -24.40 8.73
C ILE A 124 38.23 -25.21 9.53
N CYS A 125 39.52 -24.83 9.51
CA CYS A 125 40.51 -25.52 10.34
C CYS A 125 40.23 -25.24 11.83
N PRO A 126 40.63 -26.12 12.75
CA PRO A 126 40.61 -25.79 14.17
C PRO A 126 41.32 -24.44 14.40
N TYR A 127 40.64 -23.51 15.08
CA TYR A 127 41.09 -22.14 15.41
C TYR A 127 40.98 -21.06 14.33
N ASP A 128 40.48 -21.37 13.13
CA ASP A 128 40.17 -20.34 12.14
C ASP A 128 38.87 -19.60 12.49
N THR A 129 38.81 -18.31 12.17
CA THR A 129 37.61 -17.48 12.29
C THR A 129 36.72 -17.62 11.06
N ALA A 130 35.42 -17.80 11.27
CA ALA A 130 34.40 -17.73 10.24
C ALA A 130 33.46 -16.56 10.50
N THR A 131 33.34 -15.70 9.48
CA THR A 131 32.40 -14.59 9.47
C THR A 131 31.07 -15.06 8.89
N ILE A 132 29.98 -14.83 9.62
CA ILE A 132 28.62 -15.08 9.16
C ILE A 132 27.98 -13.73 8.88
N ASP A 133 27.46 -13.58 7.67
CA ASP A 133 26.71 -12.41 7.23
C ASP A 133 25.45 -12.85 6.49
N LEU A 134 24.37 -12.09 6.63
CA LEU A 134 23.05 -12.43 6.11
C LEU A 134 22.55 -11.32 5.19
N ILE A 135 21.76 -11.70 4.18
CA ILE A 135 20.95 -10.80 3.39
C ILE A 135 19.53 -10.84 3.96
N ILE A 136 19.06 -9.68 4.42
CA ILE A 136 17.68 -9.50 4.87
C ILE A 136 16.95 -8.67 3.83
N GLY A 137 15.79 -9.14 3.38
CA GLY A 137 14.91 -8.43 2.46
C GLY A 137 13.48 -8.40 2.96
N GLY A 138 12.65 -7.58 2.32
CA GLY A 138 11.23 -7.52 2.68
C GLY A 138 10.93 -6.63 3.88
N GLY A 139 9.74 -6.80 4.46
CA GLY A 139 9.34 -6.13 5.69
C GLY A 139 9.33 -4.61 5.62
N ASP A 140 9.42 -3.95 6.78
CA ASP A 140 9.46 -2.49 6.91
C ASP A 140 10.88 -1.89 6.82
N GLY A 141 11.89 -2.74 6.65
CA GLY A 141 13.31 -2.35 6.62
C GLY A 141 13.96 -2.20 8.01
N ASN A 142 13.21 -2.33 9.11
CA ASN A 142 13.74 -2.27 10.47
C ASN A 142 13.81 -3.66 11.08
N TYR A 143 14.97 -4.29 10.97
CA TYR A 143 15.14 -5.68 11.36
C TYR A 143 15.79 -5.85 12.73
N ASN A 144 15.31 -6.83 13.49
CA ASN A 144 16.02 -7.41 14.62
C ASN A 144 16.44 -8.84 14.24
N VAL A 145 17.72 -9.14 14.40
CA VAL A 145 18.29 -10.46 14.12
C VAL A 145 18.60 -11.15 15.45
N PHE A 146 18.26 -12.43 15.54
CA PHE A 146 18.42 -13.25 16.73
C PHE A 146 19.20 -14.52 16.39
N LEU A 147 20.15 -14.89 17.25
CA LEU A 147 20.83 -16.18 17.18
C LEU A 147 20.10 -17.16 18.09
N LEU A 148 19.42 -18.13 17.50
CA LEU A 148 18.63 -19.09 18.26
C LEU A 148 19.53 -19.96 19.16
N PRO A 149 19.06 -20.30 20.37
CA PRO A 149 17.69 -20.10 20.87
C PRO A 149 17.40 -18.74 21.54
N ASP A 150 18.33 -17.78 21.55
CA ASP A 150 18.09 -16.46 22.16
C ASP A 150 17.22 -15.60 21.24
N VAL A 151 15.96 -15.39 21.65
CA VAL A 151 14.97 -14.55 20.95
C VAL A 151 14.71 -13.22 21.68
N VAL A 152 15.52 -12.90 22.69
CA VAL A 152 15.34 -11.72 23.54
C VAL A 152 16.39 -10.66 23.22
N ASN A 153 17.64 -11.08 23.00
CA ASN A 153 18.74 -10.16 22.75
C ASN A 153 19.08 -10.15 21.26
N PRO A 154 18.75 -9.07 20.52
CA PRO A 154 19.14 -8.97 19.13
C PRO A 154 20.66 -8.84 18.98
N ILE A 155 21.19 -9.43 17.92
CA ILE A 155 22.60 -9.37 17.53
C ILE A 155 22.78 -8.40 16.35
N THR A 156 24.01 -7.94 16.16
CA THR A 156 24.42 -7.17 14.98
C THR A 156 25.26 -8.04 14.06
N LEU A 157 25.00 -7.98 12.75
CA LEU A 157 25.78 -8.65 11.73
C LEU A 157 26.85 -7.70 11.12
N PRO A 158 27.94 -8.24 10.54
CA PRO A 158 28.32 -9.65 10.54
C PRO A 158 28.81 -10.12 11.92
N ILE A 159 28.78 -11.43 12.19
CA ILE A 159 29.36 -12.03 13.40
C ILE A 159 30.58 -12.89 13.06
N ASP A 160 31.61 -12.82 13.89
CA ASP A 160 32.79 -13.70 13.80
C ASP A 160 32.69 -14.83 14.81
N THR A 161 32.92 -16.06 14.36
CA THR A 161 32.85 -17.28 15.17
C THR A 161 34.10 -18.12 15.01
N GLN A 162 34.48 -18.90 16.02
CA GLN A 162 35.58 -19.86 15.97
C GLN A 162 35.10 -21.24 16.45
N PRO A 163 34.26 -21.94 15.67
CA PRO A 163 33.75 -23.25 16.07
C PRO A 163 34.89 -24.28 16.09
N THR A 164 35.05 -24.99 17.21
CA THR A 164 36.03 -26.09 17.33
C THR A 164 35.48 -27.43 16.87
N VAL A 165 34.17 -27.50 16.63
CA VAL A 165 33.41 -28.65 16.10
C VAL A 165 32.34 -28.13 15.16
N THR A 166 31.82 -28.98 14.26
CA THR A 166 30.70 -28.62 13.38
C THR A 166 29.54 -28.09 14.21
N THR A 167 29.25 -26.80 14.04
CA THR A 167 28.22 -26.07 14.77
C THR A 167 27.27 -25.46 13.74
N THR A 168 25.99 -25.72 13.91
CA THR A 168 24.94 -25.07 13.13
C THR A 168 24.49 -23.82 13.87
N PHE A 169 24.34 -22.72 13.15
CA PHE A 169 23.79 -21.47 13.67
C PHE A 169 22.42 -21.28 13.01
N ASP A 170 21.37 -21.23 13.83
CA ASP A 170 20.02 -20.96 13.36
C ASP A 170 19.69 -19.50 13.64
N PHE A 171 19.21 -18.78 12.62
CA PHE A 171 18.89 -17.37 12.74
C PHE A 171 17.38 -17.14 12.64
N MET A 172 16.90 -16.19 13.43
CA MET A 172 15.55 -15.64 13.30
C MET A 172 15.65 -14.16 13.04
N VAL A 173 14.90 -13.67 12.05
CA VAL A 173 14.74 -12.24 11.81
C VAL A 173 13.28 -11.84 12.00
N THR A 174 13.09 -10.72 12.67
CA THR A 174 11.77 -10.08 12.85
C THR A 174 11.85 -8.64 12.35
N ASP A 175 10.73 -8.11 11.88
CA ASP A 175 10.57 -6.72 11.49
C ASP A 175 9.51 -6.01 12.35
N GLY A 176 9.21 -4.75 12.03
CA GLY A 176 8.14 -4.00 12.68
C GLY A 176 6.73 -4.46 12.28
N CYS A 177 6.62 -5.37 11.31
CA CYS A 177 5.35 -5.91 10.86
C CYS A 177 4.90 -7.09 11.71
N THR A 178 3.58 -7.31 11.80
CA THR A 178 3.02 -8.52 12.42
C THR A 178 3.16 -9.76 11.53
N THR A 179 3.99 -9.70 10.48
CA THR A 179 4.27 -10.81 9.60
C THR A 179 5.05 -11.91 10.34
N PRO A 180 4.88 -13.19 9.96
CA PRO A 180 5.66 -14.27 10.56
C PRO A 180 7.17 -13.98 10.44
N PRO A 181 7.97 -14.32 11.47
CA PRO A 181 9.43 -14.23 11.39
C PRO A 181 9.96 -15.04 10.20
N ALA A 182 11.07 -14.60 9.60
CA ALA A 182 11.81 -15.40 8.64
C ALA A 182 12.95 -16.15 9.33
N PHE A 183 13.22 -17.36 8.85
CA PHE A 183 14.20 -18.29 9.40
C PHE A 183 15.17 -18.71 8.30
N ALA A 184 16.44 -18.89 8.63
CA ALA A 184 17.49 -19.40 7.76
C ALA A 184 18.39 -20.36 8.53
#